data_AF-A0A6L8EML9-F1
#
_entry.id   AF-A0A6L8EML9-F1
#
_cell.length_a   1.000
_cell.length_b   1.000
_cell.length_c   1.000
_cell.angle_alpha   90.00
_cell.angle_beta   90.00
_cell.angle_gamma   90.00
#
_symmetry.space_group_name_H-M   'P 1'
#
loop_
_entity.id
_entity.type
_entity.pdbx_description
1 polymer ?
#
loop_
_entity_poly.entity_id
_entity_poly.type
_entity_poly.pdbx_seq_one_letter_code
_entity_poly.pdbx_strand_id
1 'polypeptide(L)'
;MGEQVLGVRRPEFTLPDLDGRQRSITEWDGKVVALNFWATWCPPCLKEVPEFVSLQEKYGSRGLQFIGIALQKPEEVREFVAEHEVNYPI
;
A
#
# COMPACT_ATOMS: atom_id res chain seq x y z
N MET A 1 10.82 15.45 17.11
CA MET A 1 11.74 14.37 16.73
C MET A 1 11.36 13.94 15.33
N GLY A 2 12.02 14.49 14.31
CA GLY A 2 11.81 14.10 12.92
C GLY A 2 13.16 13.68 12.39
N GLU A 3 13.43 12.38 12.39
CA GLU A 3 14.65 11.85 11.79
C GLU A 3 14.57 12.14 10.29
N GLN A 4 15.58 12.79 9.71
CA GLN A 4 15.62 13.02 8.27
C GLN A 4 15.84 11.66 7.60
N VAL A 5 14.75 11.05 7.14
CA VAL A 5 14.73 9.75 6.45
C VAL A 5 15.21 9.83 4.99
N LEU A 6 15.55 11.02 4.49
CA LEU A 6 16.01 11.23 3.13
C LEU A 6 17.45 10.70 2.98
N GLY A 7 17.64 9.77 2.04
CA GLY A 7 18.94 9.12 1.81
C GLY A 7 19.24 7.94 2.73
N VAL A 8 18.34 7.61 3.67
CA VAL A 8 18.42 6.42 4.51
C VAL A 8 17.75 5.25 3.78
N ARG A 9 18.36 4.07 3.81
CA ARG A 9 17.74 2.86 3.27
C ARG A 9 16.47 2.54 4.07
N ARG A 10 15.36 2.30 3.38
CA ARG A 10 14.11 1.87 4.04
C ARG A 10 14.35 0.56 4.82
N PRO A 11 13.67 0.33 5.96
CA PRO A 11 13.72 -0.95 6.65
C PRO A 11 13.19 -2.10 5.80
N GLU A 12 13.77 -3.28 6.00
CA GLU A 12 13.24 -4.52 5.43
C GLU A 12 12.08 -5.05 6.28
N PHE A 13 11.01 -5.47 5.62
CA PHE A 13 9.88 -6.11 6.27
C PHE A 13 9.19 -7.11 5.35
N THR A 14 8.51 -8.08 5.96
CA THR A 14 7.67 -9.06 5.27
C THR A 14 6.33 -9.12 5.98
N LEU A 15 5.25 -8.99 5.23
CA LEU A 15 3.88 -9.04 5.76
C LEU A 15 3.04 -10.00 4.91
N PRO A 16 2.05 -10.69 5.48
CA PRO A 16 1.08 -11.45 4.71
C PRO A 16 0.17 -10.51 3.92
N ASP A 17 -0.10 -10.84 2.66
CA ASP A 17 -1.18 -10.22 1.88
C ASP A 17 -2.56 -10.80 2.26
N LEU A 18 -3.62 -10.29 1.63
CA LEU A 18 -4.98 -10.77 1.83
C LEU A 18 -5.22 -12.24 1.45
N ASP A 19 -4.33 -12.86 0.67
CA ASP A 19 -4.37 -14.30 0.35
C ASP A 19 -3.53 -15.13 1.34
N GLY A 20 -2.89 -14.49 2.32
CA GLY A 20 -1.99 -15.12 3.28
C GLY A 20 -0.59 -15.42 2.72
N ARG A 21 -0.25 -14.88 1.54
CA ARG A 21 1.10 -15.02 0.97
C ARG A 21 2.02 -14.00 1.60
N GLN A 22 3.19 -14.44 2.04
CA GLN A 22 4.20 -13.53 2.56
C GLN A 22 4.77 -12.66 1.43
N ARG A 23 4.63 -11.35 1.56
CA ARG A 23 5.19 -10.36 0.64
C ARG A 23 6.32 -9.58 1.30
N SER A 24 7.47 -9.55 0.66
CA SER A 24 8.65 -8.81 1.11
C SER A 24 8.71 -7.46 0.42
N ILE A 25 9.07 -6.41 1.15
CA ILE A 25 9.23 -5.07 0.55
C ILE A 25 10.32 -5.03 -0.54
N THR A 26 11.30 -5.93 -0.50
CA THR A 26 12.32 -6.11 -1.54
C THR A 26 11.76 -6.48 -2.91
N GLU A 27 10.54 -7.02 -3.00
CA GLU A 27 9.89 -7.34 -4.28
C GLU A 27 9.69 -6.11 -5.17
N TRP A 28 9.68 -4.91 -4.57
CA TRP A 28 9.51 -3.64 -5.26
C TRP A 28 10.78 -2.79 -5.28
N ASP A 29 11.94 -3.40 -5.13
CA ASP A 29 13.21 -2.73 -5.33
C ASP A 29 13.35 -2.15 -6.75
N GLY A 30 13.94 -0.96 -6.83
CA GLY A 30 14.05 -0.19 -8.07
C GLY A 30 12.77 0.55 -8.47
N LYS A 31 11.66 0.36 -7.76
CA LYS A 31 10.44 1.17 -7.92
C LYS A 31 10.41 2.32 -6.93
N VAL A 32 9.68 3.38 -7.29
CA VAL A 32 9.23 4.39 -6.33
C VAL A 32 8.04 3.79 -5.59
N VAL A 33 8.22 3.48 -4.31
CA VAL A 33 7.20 2.83 -3.48
C VAL A 33 6.50 3.87 -2.62
N ALA A 34 5.17 3.95 -2.74
CA ALA A 34 4.30 4.72 -1.88
C ALA A 34 3.59 3.78 -0.89
N LEU A 35 4.00 3.82 0.37
CA LEU A 35 3.35 3.06 1.44
C LEU A 35 2.19 3.86 2.02
N ASN A 36 1.01 3.25 2.05
CA ASN A 36 -0.17 3.81 2.67
C ASN A 36 -0.59 2.95 3.87
N PHE A 37 -0.44 3.45 5.08
CA PHE A 37 -0.92 2.78 6.29
C PHE A 37 -2.34 3.23 6.58
N TRP A 38 -3.30 2.31 6.61
CA TRP A 38 -4.71 2.68 6.67
C TRP A 38 -5.56 1.68 7.46
N ALA A 39 -6.79 2.11 7.73
CA ALA A 39 -7.82 1.32 8.38
C ALA A 39 -9.19 1.68 7.79
N THR A 40 -10.11 0.75 7.75
CA THR A 40 -11.51 0.90 7.31
C THR A 40 -12.30 1.89 8.18
N TRP A 41 -11.84 2.18 9.40
CA TRP A 41 -12.40 3.25 10.24
C TRP A 41 -11.73 4.62 10.05
N CYS A 42 -10.80 4.76 9.10
CA CYS A 42 -10.13 6.02 8.78
C CYS A 42 -10.79 6.70 7.56
N PRO A 43 -11.86 7.49 7.73
CA PRO A 43 -12.56 8.12 6.62
C PRO A 43 -11.71 9.01 5.69
N PRO A 44 -10.66 9.74 6.12
CA PRO A 44 -9.77 10.42 5.16
C PRO A 44 -8.98 9.42 4.32
N CYS A 45 -8.45 8.35 4.93
CA CYS A 45 -7.67 7.33 4.21
C CYS A 45 -8.50 6.67 3.10
N LEU A 46 -9.79 6.39 3.35
CA LEU A 46 -10.66 5.75 2.34
C LEU A 46 -10.94 6.67 1.15
N LYS A 47 -11.01 7.99 1.37
CA LYS A 47 -11.21 8.96 0.28
C LYS A 47 -10.00 9.07 -0.65
N GLU A 48 -8.81 8.72 -0.16
CA GLU A 48 -7.57 8.78 -0.94
C GLU A 48 -7.34 7.53 -1.78
N VAL A 49 -7.99 6.41 -1.45
CA VAL A 49 -7.81 5.13 -2.17
C VAL A 49 -8.15 5.24 -3.67
N PRO A 50 -9.26 5.84 -4.11
CA PRO A 50 -9.55 6.01 -5.54
C PRO A 50 -8.51 6.85 -6.29
N GLU A 51 -7.94 7.85 -5.61
CA GLU A 51 -6.85 8.67 -6.16
C GLU A 51 -5.57 7.83 -6.30
N PHE A 52 -5.25 6.97 -5.33
CA PHE A 52 -4.12 6.05 -5.43
C PHE A 52 -4.28 5.03 -6.53
N VAL A 53 -5.49 4.47 -6.72
CA VAL A 53 -5.81 3.59 -7.85
C VAL A 53 -5.54 4.30 -9.17
N SER A 54 -6.06 5.53 -9.33
CA SER A 54 -5.87 6.35 -10.54
C SER A 54 -4.39 6.67 -10.81
N LEU A 55 -3.62 6.99 -9.76
CA LEU A 55 -2.19 7.26 -9.87
C LEU A 55 -1.38 6.01 -10.20
N GLN A 56 -1.75 4.85 -9.61
CA GLN A 56 -1.14 3.56 -9.92
C GLN A 56 -1.35 3.20 -11.39
N GLU A 57 -2.54 3.42 -11.96
CA GLU A 57 -2.79 3.18 -13.39
C GLU A 57 -1.93 4.09 -14.28
N LYS A 58 -1.86 5.37 -13.93
CA LYS A 58 -1.16 6.37 -14.73
C LYS A 58 0.36 6.25 -14.68
N TYR A 59 0.92 5.89 -13.53
CA TYR A 59 2.37 5.93 -13.28
C TYR A 59 2.98 4.57 -12.95
N GLY A 60 2.18 3.51 -12.81
CA GLY A 60 2.66 2.16 -12.49
C GLY A 60 3.68 1.64 -13.51
N SER A 61 3.40 1.85 -14.80
CA SER A 61 4.33 1.52 -15.90
C SER A 61 5.60 2.36 -15.92
N ARG A 62 5.60 3.50 -15.21
CA ARG A 62 6.75 4.41 -15.06
C ARG A 62 7.55 4.14 -13.78
N GLY A 63 7.23 3.07 -13.07
CA GLY A 63 7.96 2.62 -11.88
C GLY A 63 7.36 3.06 -10.55
N LEU A 64 6.14 3.61 -10.51
CA LEU A 64 5.41 3.84 -9.26
C LEU A 64 4.78 2.53 -8.76
N GLN A 65 4.79 2.33 -7.44
CA GLN A 65 4.08 1.22 -6.79
C GLN A 65 3.44 1.71 -5.50
N PHE A 66 2.11 1.69 -5.44
CA PHE A 66 1.39 1.78 -4.17
C PHE A 66 1.37 0.43 -3.46
N ILE A 67 1.45 0.46 -2.12
CA ILE A 67 1.25 -0.69 -1.24
C ILE A 67 0.44 -0.19 -0.04
N GLY A 68 -0.73 -0.80 0.19
CA GLY A 68 -1.50 -0.54 1.39
C GLY A 68 -1.07 -1.47 2.52
N ILE A 69 -0.98 -0.96 3.74
CA ILE A 69 -0.79 -1.75 4.95
C ILE A 69 -2.02 -1.52 5.82
N ALA A 70 -2.89 -2.51 5.88
CA ALA A 70 -4.11 -2.44 6.67
C ALA A 70 -3.83 -2.82 8.14
N LEU A 71 -4.40 -2.04 9.05
CA LEU A 71 -4.27 -2.25 10.51
C LEU A 71 -5.38 -3.16 11.10
N GLN A 72 -6.22 -3.74 10.24
CA GLN A 72 -7.39 -4.54 10.61
C GLN A 72 -7.32 -5.96 10.09
N LYS A 73 -8.29 -6.77 10.50
CA LYS A 73 -8.39 -8.15 10.06
C LYS A 73 -8.65 -8.22 8.55
N PRO A 74 -8.08 -9.21 7.83
CA PRO A 74 -8.23 -9.34 6.39
C PRO A 74 -9.68 -9.36 5.91
N GLU A 75 -10.62 -9.88 6.70
CA GLU A 75 -12.03 -9.97 6.34
C GLU A 75 -12.66 -8.59 6.14
N GLU A 76 -12.40 -7.66 7.06
CA GLU A 76 -12.89 -6.28 7.01
C GLU A 76 -12.27 -5.49 5.85
N VAL A 77 -11.06 -5.87 5.44
CA VAL A 77 -10.30 -5.21 4.39
C VAL A 77 -10.72 -5.69 3.00
N ARG A 78 -11.00 -6.99 2.85
CA ARG A 78 -11.38 -7.59 1.55
C ARG A 78 -12.65 -6.98 0.97
N GLU A 79 -13.66 -6.72 1.79
CA GLU A 79 -14.90 -6.08 1.34
C GLU A 79 -14.63 -4.69 0.78
N PHE A 80 -13.85 -3.88 1.50
CA PHE A 80 -13.49 -2.53 1.07
C PHE A 80 -12.68 -2.53 -0.23
N VAL A 81 -11.68 -3.41 -0.32
CA VAL A 81 -10.81 -3.57 -1.49
C VAL A 81 -11.60 -3.96 -2.73
N ALA A 82 -12.59 -4.84 -2.57
CA ALA A 82 -13.48 -5.25 -3.65
C ALA A 82 -14.43 -4.12 -4.09
N GLU A 83 -15.01 -3.38 -3.14
CA GLU A 83 -15.91 -2.27 -3.43
C GLU A 83 -15.22 -1.12 -4.17
N HIS A 84 -13.94 -0.86 -3.86
CA HIS A 84 -13.17 0.26 -4.40
C HIS A 84 -12.22 -0.14 -5.55
N GLU A 85 -12.33 -1.37 -6.05
CA GLU A 85 -11.55 -1.90 -7.18
C GLU A 85 -10.03 -1.65 -7.04
N VAL A 86 -9.50 -1.85 -5.83
CA VAL A 86 -8.11 -1.53 -5.53
C VAL A 86 -7.16 -2.38 -6.40
N ASN A 87 -6.30 -1.72 -7.15
CA ASN A 87 -5.42 -2.32 -8.16
C ASN A 87 -3.96 -2.50 -7.70
N TYR A 88 -3.70 -2.38 -6.39
CA TYR A 88 -2.38 -2.51 -5.80
C TYR A 88 -2.40 -3.44 -4.57
N PRO A 89 -1.24 -3.98 -4.15
CA PRO A 89 -1.15 -4.92 -3.03
C PRO A 89 -1.58 -4.31 -1.70
N ILE A 90 -2.29 -5.10 -0.88
CA ILE A 90 -2.74 -4.81 0.49
C ILE A 90 -2.28 -5.94 1.42
#